data_AF-A0AAJ4JQV3-F1
#
_entry.id   AF-A0AAJ4JQV3-F1
#
_cell.length_a   1.000
_cell.length_b   1.000
_cell.length_c   1.000
_cell.angle_alpha   90.00
_cell.angle_beta   90.00
_cell.angle_gamma   90.00
#
_symmetry.space_group_name_H-M   'P 1'
#
loop_
_entity.id
_entity.type
_entity.pdbx_description
1 polymer ?
#
loop_
_entity_poly.entity_id
_entity_poly.type
_entity_poly.pdbx_seq_one_letter_code
_entity_poly.pdbx_strand_id
1 'polypeptide(L)' 'MCHEEEKIPYNVVEEFDLMDGGDPTTPPRFSCEQCGGEMYPEYYKGVQGHEYKLSDVL' A
#
# COMPACT_ATOMS: atom_id res chain seq x y z
N MET A 1 12.93 12.61 7.12
CA MET A 1 11.69 11.83 7.01
C MET A 1 10.80 12.57 6.02
N CYS A 2 10.49 11.92 4.91
CA CYS A 2 9.62 12.47 3.86
C CYS A 2 8.17 12.37 4.35
N HIS A 3 7.35 13.40 4.10
CA HIS A 3 5.93 13.44 4.49
C HIS A 3 5.04 13.61 3.25
N GLU A 4 5.53 13.12 2.12
CA GLU A 4 4.84 13.25 0.84
C GLU A 4 3.70 12.25 0.75
N GLU A 5 2.57 12.72 0.22
CA GLU A 5 1.43 11.90 -0.15
C GLU A 5 1.40 11.76 -1.67
N GLU A 6 1.34 10.52 -2.15
CA GLU A 6 1.31 10.22 -3.57
C GLU A 6 -0.03 9.56 -3.94
N LYS A 7 -0.63 10.04 -5.04
CA LYS A 7 -1.86 9.46 -5.57
C LYS A 7 -1.54 8.25 -6.42
N ILE A 8 -1.42 7.10 -5.77
CA ILE A 8 -1.29 5.82 -6.46
C ILE A 8 -2.67 5.36 -6.94
N PRO A 9 -2.86 5.05 -8.23
CA PRO A 9 -4.14 4.57 -8.74
C PRO A 9 -4.57 3.26 -8.08
N TYR A 10 -5.85 3.13 -7.72
CA TYR A 10 -6.37 1.94 -7.03
C TYR A 10 -6.12 0.64 -7.81
N ASN A 11 -6.27 0.65 -9.15
CA ASN A 11 -6.04 -0.54 -9.96
C ASN A 11 -4.58 -1.02 -9.91
N VAL A 12 -3.62 -0.10 -9.75
CA VAL A 12 -2.21 -0.47 -9.59
C VAL A 12 -2.04 -1.20 -8.26
N VAL A 13 -2.59 -0.67 -7.18
CA VAL A 13 -2.55 -1.32 -5.85
C VAL A 13 -3.19 -2.72 -5.89
N GLU A 14 -4.35 -2.84 -6.54
CA GLU A 14 -5.07 -4.12 -6.70
C GLU A 14 -4.31 -5.13 -7.56
N GLU A 15 -3.65 -4.71 -8.65
CA GLU A 15 -2.81 -5.59 -9.46
C GLU A 15 -1.64 -6.17 -8.65
N PHE A 16 -0.99 -5.36 -7.80
CA PHE A 16 0.07 -5.84 -6.93
C PHE A 16 -0.43 -6.80 -5.83
N ASP A 17 -1.57 -6.51 -5.21
CA ASP A 17 -2.23 -7.41 -4.24
C ASP A 17 -2.60 -8.75 -4.91
N LEU A 18 -3.03 -8.75 -6.17
CA LEU A 18 -3.26 -10.00 -6.91
C LEU A 18 -1.97 -10.77 -7.21
N MET A 19 -0.87 -10.07 -7.46
CA MET A 19 0.42 -10.67 -7.80
C MET A 19 1.08 -11.36 -6.60
N ASP A 20 0.88 -10.87 -5.37
CA ASP A 20 1.38 -11.53 -4.15
C ASP A 20 0.44 -12.64 -3.62
N GLY A 21 -0.70 -12.86 -4.29
CA GLY A 21 -1.71 -13.85 -3.92
C GLY A 21 -2.75 -13.31 -2.93
N GLY A 22 -2.74 -12.01 -2.65
CA GLY A 22 -3.55 -11.35 -1.63
C GLY A 22 -3.09 -11.74 -0.24
N ASP A 23 -1.77 -11.80 -0.01
CA ASP A 23 -1.19 -12.18 1.27
C ASP A 23 -1.59 -11.15 2.35
N PRO A 24 -2.45 -11.52 3.32
CA PRO A 24 -2.96 -10.59 4.32
C PRO A 24 -1.90 -10.14 5.32
N THR A 25 -0.71 -10.74 5.31
CA THR A 25 0.35 -10.45 6.28
C THR A 25 1.21 -9.25 5.88
N THR A 26 1.15 -8.82 4.62
CA THR A 26 1.97 -7.72 4.11
C THR A 26 1.08 -6.68 3.42
N PRO A 27 0.99 -5.44 3.94
CA PRO A 27 0.26 -4.39 3.26
C PRO A 27 0.93 -3.99 1.93
N PRO A 28 0.17 -3.49 0.94
CA PRO A 28 0.75 -2.89 -0.25
C PRO A 28 1.71 -1.75 0.12
N ARG A 29 2.86 -1.71 -0.55
CA ARG A 29 3.90 -0.70 -0.32
C ARG A 29 4.54 -0.25 -1.62
N PHE A 30 4.89 1.03 -1.67
CA PHE A 30 5.53 1.66 -2.83
C PHE A 30 6.77 2.43 -2.40
N SER A 31 7.67 2.72 -3.34
CA SER A 31 8.80 3.62 -3.10
C SER A 31 8.38 5.05 -3.45
N CYS A 32 8.56 5.98 -2.51
CA CYS A 32 8.32 7.41 -2.73
C CYS A 32 9.18 7.94 -3.88
N GLU A 33 8.57 8.62 -4.85
CA GLU A 33 9.26 9.16 -6.02
C GLU A 33 10.28 10.25 -5.67
N GLN A 34 10.07 10.98 -4.56
CA GLN A 34 10.97 12.06 -4.14
C GLN A 34 12.18 11.58 -3.34
N CYS A 35 12.01 10.60 -2.44
CA CYS A 35 13.05 10.22 -1.49
C CYS A 35 13.41 8.74 -1.47
N GLY A 36 12.68 7.88 -2.19
CA GLY A 36 12.86 6.42 -2.20
C GLY A 36 12.48 5.71 -0.91
N GLY A 37 11.82 6.39 0.03
CA GLY A 37 11.31 5.78 1.27
C GLY A 37 10.11 4.89 1.03
N GLU A 38 9.82 3.96 1.95
CA GLU A 38 8.60 3.16 1.88
C GLU A 38 7.35 4.02 2.11
N MET A 39 6.34 3.79 1.28
CA MET A 39 5.02 4.39 1.39
C MET A 39 4.00 3.30 1.67
N TYR A 40 3.06 3.61 2.56
CA TYR A 40 1.96 2.74 2.94
C TYR A 40 0.64 3.46 2.64
N PRO A 41 -0.42 2.73 2.22
CA PRO A 41 -1.72 3.34 1.99
C PRO A 41 -2.31 3.85 3.31
N GLU A 42 -2.99 4.99 3.26
CA GLU A 42 -3.80 5.46 4.40
C GLU A 42 -4.92 4.47 4.73
N TYR A 43 -5.57 3.96 3.68
CA TYR A 43 -6.57 2.90 3.71
C TYR A 43 -6.56 2.13 2.40
N TYR A 44 -6.57 0.81 2.49
CA TYR A 44 -6.77 -0.07 1.35
C TYR A 44 -7.58 -1.31 1.78
N LYS A 45 -8.46 -1.79 0.90
CA LYS A 45 -9.16 -3.05 1.08
C LYS A 45 -8.72 -4.03 0.00
N GLY A 46 -7.97 -5.05 0.40
CA GLY A 46 -7.45 -6.09 -0.50
C GLY A 46 -8.55 -6.93 -1.13
N VAL A 47 -8.18 -7.68 -2.17
CA VAL A 47 -9.07 -8.54 -2.95
C VAL A 47 -9.72 -9.65 -2.12
N GLN A 48 -9.05 -10.09 -1.05
CA GLN A 48 -9.59 -11.06 -0.09
C GLN A 48 -10.48 -10.41 0.99
N GLY A 49 -10.70 -9.10 0.90
CA GLY A 49 -11.53 -8.33 1.84
C GLY A 49 -10.82 -7.88 3.11
N HIS A 50 -9.50 -8.10 3.21
CA HIS A 50 -8.67 -7.60 4.32
C HIS A 50 -8.51 -6.07 4.22
N GLU A 51 -8.61 -5.37 5.35
CA GLU A 51 -8.44 -3.92 5.40
C GLU A 51 -7.09 -3.57 6.00
N TYR A 52 -6.32 -2.74 5.30
CA TYR A 52 -5.05 -2.19 5.74
C TYR A 52 -5.21 -0.70 6.03
N LYS A 53 -4.69 -0.25 7.17
CA LYS A 53 -4.68 1.16 7.56
C LYS A 53 -3.25 1.56 7.92
N LEU A 54 -2.91 2.83 7.70
CA LEU A 54 -1.61 3.38 8.10
C LEU A 54 -1.30 3.16 9.59
N SER A 55 -2.34 3.14 10.44
CA SER A 55 -2.23 2.83 11.87
C SER A 55 -1.70 1.42 12.19
N ASP A 56 -1.76 0.49 11.24
CA ASP A 56 -1.33 -0.89 11.46
C ASP A 56 0.20 -1.04 11.30
N VAL A 57 0.87 -0.02 10.76
CA VAL A 57 2.30 0.01 10.45
C VAL A 57 3.10 0.91 11.41
N LEU A 58 2.43 1.83 12.10
CA LEU A 58 3.01 2.79 13.07
C LEU A 58 2.96 2.28 14.51
#